data_AF-A0A8H5JNB3-F1
#
_entry.id   AF-A0A8H5JNB3-F1
#
_cell.length_a   1.000
_cell.length_b   1.000
_cell.length_c   1.000
_cell.angle_alpha   90.00
_cell.angle_beta   90.00
_cell.angle_gamma   90.00
#
_symmetry.space_group_name_H-M   'P 1'
#
loop_
_entity.id
_entity.type
_entity.pdbx_description
1 polymer ?
#
loop_
_entity_poly.entity_id
_entity_poly.type
_entity_poly.pdbx_seq_one_letter_code
_entity_poly.pdbx_strand_id
1 'polypeptide(L)'
;DKDSVYIFAVNHVPNPEYLQHVVDGKKEDFGGNKAASQVEIFHHRIGSSTAKYVRSISDPLIQTPNDIFALSPTSFYVTNDHHYREGRMRQVEDMYYGAKWSNTIYVEITDSNSKDSTAGFSASVALTGLHNNNGLGHGRTPNEIAIGSAASGDIHITTVKPDHTIQVQETIPFDTAVDNPFYYSDPFASGDNDSSGYVSAGLSKACELANTIGIETATEPVVVWLAQRKNGKWENKLLFEDDGKRVRSAATAVLIGIDPKLEGVEIISISTALMASGGIATLTFFDVPELQSQPASRSLPSIRWLFSRGSHVFPSASLLSTIGFIYSASSSNLTGSGSLFAISTNTPKANTFLTAAALAFSIAPFTQLMIPTNFALIDENNRLGGARSEKAAEQDTSLDRSAWESVKGAGEGFEFTDLSGPQEQTERESTAKEDEKVHELLERFRWLNLVRAVLIGAGGVVGLYATIN
;
A
#
# COMPACT_ATOMS: atom_id res chain seq x y z
N ASP A 1 5.29 -7.24 -26.35
CA ASP A 1 5.76 -8.53 -25.81
C ASP A 1 4.93 -8.84 -24.57
N LYS A 2 4.65 -10.12 -24.26
CA LYS A 2 3.80 -10.53 -23.12
C LYS A 2 4.42 -10.17 -21.77
N ASP A 3 5.74 -9.98 -21.73
CA ASP A 3 6.48 -9.62 -20.53
C ASP A 3 6.68 -8.10 -20.39
N SER A 4 5.97 -7.28 -21.16
CA SER A 4 6.09 -5.81 -21.15
C SER A 4 4.92 -5.14 -20.46
N VAL A 5 5.23 -4.23 -19.54
CA VAL A 5 4.28 -3.36 -18.85
C VAL A 5 4.66 -1.91 -19.17
N TYR A 6 3.67 -1.10 -19.56
CA TYR A 6 3.82 0.35 -19.66
C TYR A 6 3.23 0.98 -18.41
N ILE A 7 4.00 1.89 -17.80
CA ILE A 7 3.59 2.63 -16.60
C ILE A 7 3.41 4.08 -17.03
N PHE A 8 2.22 4.60 -16.76
CA PHE A 8 1.88 6.01 -16.96
C PHE A 8 1.76 6.63 -15.58
N ALA A 9 2.54 7.67 -15.31
CA ALA A 9 2.59 8.30 -13.99
C ALA A 9 2.31 9.79 -14.11
N VAL A 10 1.38 10.28 -13.30
CA VAL A 10 1.19 11.72 -13.12
C VAL A 10 2.41 12.30 -12.42
N ASN A 11 2.92 13.42 -12.94
CA ASN A 11 4.06 14.12 -12.36
C ASN A 11 3.83 15.63 -12.38
N HIS A 12 3.87 16.26 -11.20
CA HIS A 12 3.80 17.71 -11.06
C HIS A 12 5.21 18.28 -10.84
N VAL A 13 6.06 18.26 -11.88
CA VAL A 13 7.41 18.83 -11.77
C VAL A 13 7.34 20.34 -11.50
N PRO A 14 8.27 20.91 -10.72
CA PRO A 14 8.34 22.35 -10.56
C PRO A 14 8.52 23.05 -11.91
N ASN A 15 7.80 24.14 -12.14
CA ASN A 15 7.99 24.95 -13.34
C ASN A 15 9.39 25.61 -13.29
N PRO A 16 10.25 25.43 -14.32
CA PRO A 16 11.58 26.04 -14.34
C PRO A 16 11.56 27.56 -14.17
N GLU A 17 10.58 28.26 -14.75
CA GLU A 17 10.44 29.71 -14.59
C GLU A 17 10.08 30.10 -13.16
N TYR A 18 9.20 29.32 -12.51
CA TYR A 18 8.88 29.51 -11.10
C TYR A 18 10.10 29.30 -10.22
N LEU A 19 10.85 28.22 -10.45
CA LEU A 19 12.09 27.94 -9.72
C LEU A 19 13.11 29.08 -9.88
N GLN A 20 13.23 29.65 -11.08
CA GLN A 20 14.11 30.81 -11.29
C GLN A 20 13.65 32.02 -10.46
N HIS A 21 12.35 32.30 -10.39
CA HIS A 21 11.82 33.39 -9.54
C HIS A 21 12.09 33.13 -8.05
N VAL A 22 12.03 31.87 -7.60
CA VAL A 22 12.39 31.51 -6.23
C VAL A 22 13.87 31.79 -5.96
N VAL A 23 14.76 31.36 -6.87
CA VAL A 23 16.21 31.60 -6.77
C VAL A 23 16.54 33.10 -6.77
N ASP A 24 15.82 33.89 -7.57
CA ASP A 24 16.00 35.33 -7.67
C ASP A 24 15.39 36.12 -6.49
N GLY A 25 14.75 35.44 -5.53
CA GLY A 25 14.07 36.07 -4.39
C GLY A 25 12.78 36.81 -4.77
N LYS A 26 12.20 36.50 -5.94
CA LYS A 26 11.03 37.14 -6.56
C LYS A 26 9.84 36.20 -6.70
N LYS A 27 9.70 35.22 -5.80
CA LYS A 27 8.63 34.21 -5.85
C LYS A 27 7.23 34.82 -5.92
N GLU A 28 7.00 35.96 -5.28
CA GLU A 28 5.69 36.63 -5.20
C GLU A 28 5.33 37.36 -6.51
N ASP A 29 6.32 37.61 -7.39
CA ASP A 29 6.13 38.27 -8.68
C ASP A 29 5.72 37.27 -9.78
N PHE A 30 5.81 35.96 -9.53
CA PHE A 30 5.50 34.93 -10.52
C PHE A 30 3.99 34.74 -10.67
N GLY A 31 3.43 35.23 -11.78
CA GLY A 31 2.01 35.10 -12.12
C GLY A 31 1.63 33.81 -12.88
N GLY A 32 2.57 32.90 -13.08
CA GLY A 32 2.37 31.66 -13.83
C GLY A 32 2.04 30.44 -12.94
N ASN A 33 1.97 29.27 -13.57
CA ASN A 33 1.75 28.00 -12.86
C ASN A 33 3.04 27.51 -12.21
N LYS A 34 3.02 27.28 -10.89
CA LYS A 34 4.19 26.82 -10.11
C LYS A 34 4.67 25.42 -10.49
N ALA A 35 3.77 24.59 -11.02
CA ALA A 35 4.06 23.24 -11.51
C ALA A 35 3.84 23.16 -13.03
N ALA A 36 4.73 22.48 -13.73
CA ALA A 36 4.59 22.09 -15.12
C ALA A 36 4.09 20.64 -15.17
N SER A 37 2.81 20.44 -14.85
CA SER A 37 2.22 19.11 -14.73
C SER A 37 2.23 18.34 -16.05
N GLN A 38 2.56 17.06 -15.98
CA GLN A 38 2.77 16.19 -17.14
C GLN A 38 2.51 14.72 -16.79
N VAL A 39 2.48 13.88 -17.81
CA VAL A 39 2.43 12.41 -17.67
C VAL A 39 3.77 11.82 -18.10
N GLU A 40 4.36 11.00 -17.25
CA GLU A 40 5.59 10.26 -17.50
C GLU A 40 5.28 8.84 -17.94
N ILE A 41 5.95 8.39 -19.00
CA ILE A 41 5.79 7.04 -19.52
C ILE A 41 7.06 6.25 -19.30
N PHE A 42 6.91 5.09 -18.68
CA PHE A 42 7.99 4.12 -18.48
C PHE A 42 7.63 2.78 -19.11
N HIS A 43 8.65 2.05 -19.52
CA HIS A 43 8.56 0.67 -19.98
C HIS A 43 9.27 -0.22 -18.97
N HIS A 44 8.54 -1.21 -18.47
CA HIS A 44 9.06 -2.21 -17.56
C HIS A 44 8.96 -3.60 -18.19
N ARG A 45 10.00 -4.40 -18.02
CA ARG A 45 9.97 -5.83 -18.37
C ARG A 45 9.81 -6.64 -17.10
N ILE A 46 8.80 -7.50 -17.06
CA ILE A 46 8.53 -8.37 -15.91
C ILE A 46 9.80 -9.16 -15.54
N GLY A 47 10.16 -9.13 -14.26
CA GLY A 47 11.39 -9.74 -13.73
C GLY A 47 12.62 -8.82 -13.71
N SER A 48 12.54 -7.62 -14.30
CA SER A 48 13.56 -6.56 -14.14
C SER A 48 13.44 -5.90 -12.76
N SER A 49 14.54 -5.34 -12.24
CA SER A 49 14.53 -4.46 -11.06
C SER A 49 14.31 -2.98 -11.40
N THR A 50 14.21 -2.63 -12.69
CA THR A 50 14.11 -1.23 -13.16
C THR A 50 12.99 -1.06 -14.19
N ALA A 51 12.43 0.15 -14.23
CA ALA A 51 11.59 0.63 -15.31
C ALA A 51 12.38 1.67 -16.13
N LYS A 52 12.36 1.55 -17.45
CA LYS A 52 13.06 2.45 -18.36
C LYS A 52 12.14 3.61 -18.73
N TYR A 53 12.62 4.83 -18.49
CA TYR A 53 11.94 6.04 -18.98
C TYR A 53 11.80 6.01 -20.52
N VAL A 54 10.58 6.27 -20.99
CA VAL A 54 10.23 6.34 -22.41
C VAL A 54 10.13 7.80 -22.82
N ARG A 55 9.21 8.57 -22.25
CA ARG A 55 9.00 9.98 -22.58
C ARG A 55 8.05 10.66 -21.57
N SER A 56 8.03 11.99 -21.58
CA SER A 56 7.01 12.80 -20.94
C SER A 56 5.96 13.27 -21.96
N ILE A 57 4.75 13.57 -21.49
CA ILE A 57 3.64 14.16 -22.25
C ILE A 57 3.15 15.39 -21.46
N SER A 58 3.29 16.57 -22.04
CA SER A 58 2.85 17.84 -21.48
C SER A 58 2.01 18.58 -22.52
N ASP A 59 0.80 18.96 -22.14
CA ASP A 59 -0.17 19.61 -23.01
C ASP A 59 -0.96 20.67 -22.21
N PRO A 60 -1.36 21.81 -22.79
CA PRO A 60 -2.20 22.81 -22.11
C PRO A 60 -3.54 22.27 -21.59
N LEU A 61 -4.05 21.18 -22.14
CA LEU A 61 -5.24 20.49 -21.65
C LEU A 61 -4.96 19.66 -20.38
N ILE A 62 -3.71 19.31 -20.07
CA ILE A 62 -3.31 18.55 -18.88
C ILE A 62 -2.84 19.54 -17.80
N GLN A 63 -3.79 20.01 -16.99
CA GLN A 63 -3.59 21.11 -16.04
C GLN A 63 -3.40 20.61 -14.60
N THR A 64 -4.34 19.83 -14.07
CA THR A 64 -4.24 19.21 -12.75
C THR A 64 -4.45 17.70 -12.88
N PRO A 65 -3.56 17.01 -13.64
CA PRO A 65 -3.67 15.57 -13.82
C PRO A 65 -3.77 14.89 -12.46
N ASN A 66 -4.73 13.99 -12.29
CA ASN A 66 -4.95 13.26 -11.05
C ASN A 66 -4.75 11.76 -11.25
N ASP A 67 -5.54 11.14 -12.13
CA ASP A 67 -5.45 9.71 -12.40
C ASP A 67 -5.52 9.39 -13.90
N ILE A 68 -5.06 8.19 -14.27
CA ILE A 68 -4.84 7.75 -15.64
C ILE A 68 -5.55 6.42 -15.90
N PHE A 69 -6.26 6.35 -17.04
CA PHE A 69 -6.81 5.10 -17.57
C PHE A 69 -6.13 4.73 -18.88
N ALA A 70 -5.19 3.79 -18.84
CA ALA A 70 -4.48 3.33 -20.03
C ALA A 70 -5.36 2.40 -20.88
N LEU A 71 -5.56 2.73 -22.16
CA LEU A 71 -6.25 1.88 -23.13
C LEU A 71 -5.27 0.97 -23.86
N SER A 72 -4.08 1.49 -24.13
CA SER A 72 -3.02 0.80 -24.85
C SER A 72 -1.66 1.43 -24.48
N PRO A 73 -0.54 0.87 -24.94
CA PRO A 73 0.76 1.51 -24.81
C PRO A 73 0.87 2.92 -25.43
N THR A 74 -0.07 3.30 -26.30
CA THR A 74 -0.06 4.56 -27.05
C THR A 74 -1.32 5.39 -26.87
N SER A 75 -2.22 5.04 -25.95
CA SER A 75 -3.41 5.86 -25.70
C SER A 75 -3.95 5.68 -24.29
N PHE A 76 -4.41 6.79 -23.72
CA PHE A 76 -4.91 6.84 -22.34
C PHE A 76 -5.86 8.01 -22.13
N TYR A 77 -6.64 7.93 -21.05
CA TYR A 77 -7.35 9.08 -20.48
C TYR A 77 -6.61 9.60 -19.26
N VAL A 78 -6.68 10.90 -19.01
CA VAL A 78 -6.19 11.53 -17.77
C VAL A 78 -7.23 12.51 -17.25
N THR A 79 -7.55 12.46 -15.97
CA THR A 79 -8.45 13.43 -15.33
C THR A 79 -7.70 14.70 -14.97
N ASN A 80 -8.31 15.86 -15.22
CA ASN A 80 -8.00 17.07 -14.47
C ASN A 80 -9.03 17.20 -13.37
N ASP A 81 -8.59 17.01 -12.14
CA ASP A 81 -9.48 17.02 -10.98
C ASP A 81 -10.01 18.41 -10.62
N HIS A 82 -9.39 19.48 -11.14
CA HIS A 82 -9.79 20.85 -10.85
C HIS A 82 -9.48 21.79 -12.02
N HIS A 83 -10.17 22.93 -12.02
CA HIS A 83 -9.90 24.05 -12.90
C HIS A 83 -8.85 24.99 -12.31
N TYR A 84 -8.96 25.29 -11.01
CA TYR A 84 -8.01 26.15 -10.32
C TYR A 84 -6.89 25.33 -9.68
N ARG A 85 -5.62 25.63 -10.00
CA ARG A 85 -4.47 24.93 -9.41
C ARG A 85 -4.27 25.23 -7.92
N GLU A 86 -4.57 26.45 -7.49
CA GLU A 86 -4.37 26.91 -6.12
C GLU A 86 -5.26 28.13 -5.80
N GLY A 87 -5.19 28.61 -4.56
CA GLY A 87 -5.86 29.82 -4.10
C GLY A 87 -7.31 29.62 -3.67
N ARG A 88 -8.02 30.72 -3.39
CA ARG A 88 -9.37 30.68 -2.81
C ARG A 88 -10.40 30.06 -3.73
N MET A 89 -10.26 30.24 -5.04
CA MET A 89 -11.19 29.66 -6.01
C MET A 89 -11.09 28.13 -6.07
N ARG A 90 -9.92 27.56 -5.77
CA ARG A 90 -9.74 26.12 -5.60
C ARG A 90 -10.56 25.59 -4.41
N GLN A 91 -10.55 26.28 -3.28
CA GLN A 91 -11.36 25.89 -2.12
C GLN A 91 -12.87 26.00 -2.39
N VAL A 92 -13.29 27.01 -3.18
CA VAL A 92 -14.69 27.15 -3.60
C VAL A 92 -15.07 26.01 -4.54
N GLU A 93 -14.20 25.66 -5.47
CA GLU A 93 -14.37 24.50 -6.35
C GLU A 93 -14.60 23.24 -5.52
N ASP A 94 -13.73 22.93 -4.56
CA ASP A 94 -13.82 21.72 -3.72
C ASP A 94 -15.14 21.61 -2.93
N MET A 95 -15.68 22.73 -2.43
CA MET A 95 -16.84 22.73 -1.53
C MET A 95 -18.18 22.89 -2.26
N TYR A 96 -18.18 23.44 -3.48
CA TYR A 96 -19.41 23.73 -4.21
C TYR A 96 -19.70 22.64 -5.23
N TYR A 97 -20.64 21.74 -4.91
CA TYR A 97 -21.12 20.66 -5.79
C TYR A 97 -21.52 21.10 -7.23
N GLY A 98 -21.84 22.39 -7.43
CA GLY A 98 -22.13 22.94 -8.76
C GLY A 98 -20.89 23.31 -9.59
N ALA A 99 -19.68 23.22 -9.04
CA ALA A 99 -18.41 23.50 -9.70
C ALA A 99 -18.00 22.37 -10.66
N LYS A 100 -18.85 22.11 -11.66
CA LYS A 100 -18.68 21.05 -12.65
C LYS A 100 -17.64 21.40 -13.73
N TRP A 101 -16.48 21.87 -13.30
CA TRP A 101 -15.44 22.48 -14.14
C TRP A 101 -14.29 21.53 -14.46
N SER A 102 -14.16 20.44 -13.69
CA SER A 102 -13.21 19.36 -13.94
C SER A 102 -13.50 18.66 -15.29
N ASN A 103 -12.48 18.05 -15.87
CA ASN A 103 -12.58 17.40 -17.18
C ASN A 103 -11.67 16.18 -17.29
N THR A 104 -11.86 15.40 -18.34
CA THR A 104 -11.02 14.24 -18.69
C THR A 104 -10.50 14.43 -20.10
N ILE A 105 -9.21 14.20 -20.29
CA ILE A 105 -8.52 14.38 -21.57
C ILE A 105 -8.15 13.00 -22.11
N TYR A 106 -8.47 12.77 -23.39
CA TYR A 106 -7.95 11.67 -24.17
C TYR A 106 -6.61 12.07 -24.80
N VAL A 107 -5.63 11.17 -24.72
CA VAL A 107 -4.32 11.33 -25.34
C VAL A 107 -4.02 10.13 -26.23
N GLU A 108 -3.56 10.41 -27.46
CA GLU A 108 -3.08 9.40 -28.40
C GLU A 108 -1.65 9.73 -28.84
N ILE A 109 -0.72 8.80 -28.61
CA ILE A 109 0.70 8.95 -28.93
C ILE A 109 0.93 8.51 -30.36
N THR A 110 1.31 9.46 -31.22
CA THR A 110 1.54 9.22 -32.64
C THR A 110 3.00 8.89 -32.97
N ASP A 111 3.94 9.28 -32.09
CA ASP A 111 5.36 8.92 -32.19
C ASP A 111 5.94 8.56 -30.82
N SER A 112 6.00 7.27 -30.51
CA SER A 112 6.53 6.79 -29.22
C SER A 112 8.03 7.03 -29.01
N ASN A 113 8.77 7.40 -30.07
CA ASN A 113 10.21 7.63 -29.98
C ASN A 113 10.58 9.10 -29.71
N SER A 114 9.63 10.02 -29.90
CA SER A 114 9.83 11.43 -29.60
C SER A 114 10.22 11.62 -28.12
N LYS A 115 11.26 12.45 -27.91
CA LYS A 115 11.70 12.90 -26.58
C LYS A 115 11.22 14.30 -26.24
N ASP A 116 10.61 14.98 -27.20
CA ASP A 116 9.93 16.26 -26.95
C ASP A 116 8.65 15.98 -26.16
N SER A 117 8.50 16.63 -25.01
CA SER A 117 7.35 16.45 -24.15
C SER A 117 6.06 17.04 -24.72
N THR A 118 6.16 17.91 -25.73
CA THR A 118 5.05 18.69 -26.29
C THR A 118 4.66 18.30 -27.73
N ALA A 119 5.33 17.29 -28.31
CA ALA A 119 5.12 16.87 -29.70
C ALA A 119 5.05 15.35 -29.87
N GLY A 120 4.44 14.86 -30.95
CA GLY A 120 4.35 13.41 -31.23
C GLY A 120 3.23 12.70 -30.48
N PHE A 121 2.15 13.42 -30.18
CA PHE A 121 0.87 12.93 -29.69
C PHE A 121 -0.24 13.93 -30.06
N SER A 122 -1.50 13.53 -29.88
CA SER A 122 -2.67 14.40 -29.90
C SER A 122 -3.38 14.34 -28.54
N ALA A 123 -3.99 15.44 -28.14
CA ALA A 123 -4.79 15.54 -26.92
C ALA A 123 -6.15 16.18 -27.25
N SER A 124 -7.22 15.66 -26.65
CA SER A 124 -8.58 16.17 -26.85
C SER A 124 -9.44 15.96 -25.59
N VAL A 125 -10.41 16.84 -25.37
CA VAL A 125 -11.33 16.71 -24.24
C VAL A 125 -12.28 15.54 -24.47
N ALA A 126 -12.23 14.54 -23.58
CA ALA A 126 -13.08 13.35 -23.62
C ALA A 126 -14.37 13.51 -22.80
N LEU A 127 -14.30 14.24 -21.68
CA LEU A 127 -15.44 14.47 -20.78
C LEU A 127 -15.34 15.83 -20.09
N THR A 128 -16.48 16.47 -19.88
CA THR A 128 -16.63 17.68 -19.06
C THR A 128 -17.94 17.60 -18.26
N GLY A 129 -18.17 18.56 -17.36
CA GLY A 129 -19.47 18.71 -16.71
C GLY A 129 -19.65 17.84 -15.47
N LEU A 130 -18.53 17.39 -14.87
CA LEU A 130 -18.49 16.68 -13.60
C LEU A 130 -17.73 17.50 -12.56
N HIS A 131 -18.05 17.30 -11.29
CA HIS A 131 -17.43 18.03 -10.18
C HIS A 131 -16.34 17.15 -9.56
N ASN A 132 -15.10 17.62 -9.65
CA ASN A 132 -13.93 16.97 -9.08
C ASN A 132 -13.64 15.56 -9.62
N ASN A 133 -13.55 15.41 -10.96
CA ASN A 133 -13.13 14.17 -11.62
C ASN A 133 -11.76 13.72 -11.15
N ASN A 134 -11.73 12.71 -10.30
CA ASN A 134 -10.55 12.27 -9.58
C ASN A 134 -10.07 10.92 -10.16
N GLY A 135 -10.19 9.84 -9.40
CA GLY A 135 -9.80 8.49 -9.81
C GLY A 135 -10.57 7.90 -10.99
N LEU A 136 -9.87 7.09 -11.78
CA LEU A 136 -10.37 6.34 -12.93
C LEU A 136 -10.24 4.83 -12.68
N GLY A 137 -11.32 4.09 -12.95
CA GLY A 137 -11.39 2.65 -12.72
C GLY A 137 -11.94 1.88 -13.91
N HIS A 138 -11.56 0.61 -14.02
CA HIS A 138 -12.23 -0.32 -14.93
C HIS A 138 -13.65 -0.60 -14.45
N GLY A 139 -14.60 -0.53 -15.39
CA GLY A 139 -15.99 -0.93 -15.16
C GLY A 139 -16.23 -2.42 -15.44
N ARG A 140 -17.51 -2.76 -15.59
CA ARG A 140 -18.02 -4.12 -15.86
C ARG A 140 -17.59 -4.68 -17.21
N THR A 141 -17.33 -3.79 -18.16
CA THR A 141 -17.04 -4.14 -19.55
C THR A 141 -15.77 -3.42 -20.02
N PRO A 142 -15.08 -3.90 -21.07
CA PRO A 142 -13.86 -3.26 -21.57
C PRO A 142 -14.02 -1.79 -21.98
N ASN A 143 -15.23 -1.35 -22.34
CA ASN A 143 -15.51 0.03 -22.77
C ASN A 143 -16.15 0.87 -21.66
N GLU A 144 -16.24 0.34 -20.44
CA GLU A 144 -16.82 1.04 -19.30
C GLU A 144 -15.72 1.56 -18.38
N ILE A 145 -15.79 2.85 -18.05
CA ILE A 145 -14.88 3.52 -17.12
C ILE A 145 -15.71 4.02 -15.93
N ALA A 146 -15.28 3.67 -14.73
CA ALA A 146 -15.76 4.28 -13.50
C ALA A 146 -14.96 5.53 -13.20
N ILE A 147 -15.62 6.63 -12.89
CA ILE A 147 -14.96 7.90 -12.55
C ILE A 147 -15.40 8.30 -11.14
N GLY A 148 -14.45 8.38 -10.21
CA GLY A 148 -14.67 8.90 -8.88
C GLY A 148 -14.72 10.43 -8.91
N SER A 149 -15.76 11.02 -8.33
CA SER A 149 -15.88 12.46 -8.11
C SER A 149 -15.73 12.74 -6.63
N ALA A 150 -14.49 12.99 -6.19
CA ALA A 150 -14.12 12.78 -4.79
C ALA A 150 -14.78 13.74 -3.83
N ALA A 151 -14.78 15.03 -4.15
CA ALA A 151 -15.48 16.04 -3.36
C ALA A 151 -17.01 15.88 -3.38
N SER A 152 -17.58 15.29 -4.44
CA SER A 152 -19.03 15.04 -4.53
C SER A 152 -19.48 13.77 -3.81
N GLY A 153 -18.58 12.82 -3.60
CA GLY A 153 -18.97 11.48 -3.14
C GLY A 153 -19.71 10.69 -4.21
N ASP A 154 -19.39 10.87 -5.48
CA ASP A 154 -20.08 10.19 -6.59
C ASP A 154 -19.14 9.22 -7.33
N ILE A 155 -19.67 8.08 -7.78
CA ILE A 155 -19.05 7.29 -8.85
C ILE A 155 -19.92 7.39 -10.09
N HIS A 156 -19.33 7.89 -11.19
CA HIS A 156 -19.98 7.93 -12.49
C HIS A 156 -19.63 6.68 -13.29
N ILE A 157 -20.65 5.96 -13.74
CA ILE A 157 -20.49 4.83 -14.66
C ILE A 157 -20.58 5.39 -16.07
N THR A 158 -19.53 5.20 -16.85
CA THR A 158 -19.41 5.83 -18.17
C THR A 158 -19.09 4.82 -19.26
N THR A 159 -19.41 5.16 -20.50
CA THR A 159 -19.05 4.36 -21.68
C THR A 159 -18.18 5.18 -22.62
N VAL A 160 -17.12 4.56 -23.12
CA VAL A 160 -16.27 5.11 -24.17
C VAL A 160 -16.95 4.96 -25.54
N LYS A 161 -17.11 6.07 -26.26
CA LYS A 161 -17.64 6.10 -27.61
C LYS A 161 -16.56 5.81 -28.66
N PRO A 162 -16.94 5.49 -29.92
CA PRO A 162 -15.98 5.25 -31.00
C PRO A 162 -15.04 6.42 -31.33
N ASP A 163 -15.43 7.65 -30.99
CA ASP A 163 -14.62 8.86 -31.17
C ASP A 163 -13.77 9.21 -29.94
N HIS A 164 -13.63 8.27 -28.99
CA HIS A 164 -12.92 8.43 -27.71
C HIS A 164 -13.52 9.47 -26.75
N THR A 165 -14.72 10.00 -27.04
CA THR A 165 -15.46 10.75 -26.03
C THR A 165 -16.09 9.80 -25.01
N ILE A 166 -16.27 10.28 -23.78
CA ILE A 166 -16.86 9.50 -22.69
C ILE A 166 -18.30 9.99 -22.46
N GLN A 167 -19.23 9.06 -22.29
CA GLN A 167 -20.62 9.35 -21.94
C GLN A 167 -20.97 8.78 -20.58
N VAL A 168 -21.45 9.63 -19.68
CA VAL A 168 -22.02 9.21 -18.39
C VAL A 168 -23.35 8.50 -18.64
N GLN A 169 -23.48 7.29 -18.11
CA GLN A 169 -24.69 6.46 -18.19
C GLN A 169 -25.50 6.55 -16.89
N GLU A 170 -24.81 6.37 -15.76
CA GLU A 170 -25.41 6.35 -14.42
C GLU A 170 -24.47 7.02 -13.42
N THR A 171 -25.00 7.45 -12.29
CA THR A 171 -24.24 8.00 -11.16
C THR A 171 -24.69 7.31 -9.88
N ILE A 172 -23.72 6.85 -9.10
CA ILE A 172 -23.94 6.23 -7.79
C ILE A 172 -23.50 7.26 -6.75
N PRO A 173 -24.42 7.85 -5.98
CA PRO A 173 -24.08 8.74 -4.89
C PRO A 173 -23.67 7.95 -3.64
N PHE A 174 -22.73 8.50 -2.87
CA PHE A 174 -22.29 8.02 -1.57
C PHE A 174 -22.37 9.17 -0.55
N ASP A 175 -22.53 8.80 0.72
CA ASP A 175 -22.65 9.78 1.82
C ASP A 175 -21.28 10.32 2.30
N THR A 176 -20.19 9.91 1.65
CA THR A 176 -18.81 10.26 1.99
C THR A 176 -18.03 10.58 0.73
N ALA A 177 -16.83 11.16 0.87
CA ALA A 177 -15.91 11.21 -0.25
C ALA A 177 -15.58 9.79 -0.72
N VAL A 178 -15.37 9.63 -2.02
CA VAL A 178 -14.91 8.40 -2.68
C VAL A 178 -13.76 8.76 -3.59
N ASP A 179 -12.73 7.95 -3.65
CA ASP A 179 -11.52 8.27 -4.38
C ASP A 179 -11.41 7.34 -5.60
N ASN A 180 -10.39 6.49 -5.70
CA ASN A 180 -10.16 5.66 -6.88
C ASN A 180 -11.07 4.42 -6.92
N PRO A 181 -12.07 4.36 -7.83
CA PRO A 181 -13.00 3.25 -7.87
C PRO A 181 -12.46 2.10 -8.75
N PHE A 182 -13.01 0.90 -8.59
CA PHE A 182 -12.90 -0.16 -9.59
C PHE A 182 -14.11 -1.11 -9.52
N TYR A 183 -14.37 -1.85 -10.58
CA TYR A 183 -15.36 -2.91 -10.57
C TYR A 183 -14.77 -4.23 -10.09
N TYR A 184 -15.29 -4.74 -8.97
CA TYR A 184 -15.04 -6.10 -8.51
C TYR A 184 -16.00 -7.06 -9.21
N SER A 185 -15.46 -8.05 -9.90
CA SER A 185 -16.22 -9.18 -10.44
C SER A 185 -16.04 -10.38 -9.50
N ASP A 186 -17.12 -10.84 -8.90
CA ASP A 186 -17.12 -12.03 -8.04
C ASP A 186 -16.86 -13.30 -8.88
N PRO A 187 -15.69 -13.95 -8.73
CA PRO A 187 -15.37 -15.14 -9.50
C PRO A 187 -16.17 -16.38 -9.06
N PHE A 188 -16.89 -16.30 -7.93
CA PHE A 188 -17.70 -17.39 -7.38
C PHE A 188 -19.21 -17.11 -7.49
N ALA A 189 -19.59 -16.09 -8.26
CA ALA A 189 -20.98 -15.75 -8.48
C ALA A 189 -21.76 -16.96 -9.04
N SER A 190 -22.90 -17.28 -8.42
CA SER A 190 -23.76 -18.39 -8.86
C SER A 190 -25.24 -18.08 -8.65
N GLY A 191 -26.03 -18.14 -9.72
CA GLY A 191 -27.45 -17.80 -9.68
C GLY A 191 -27.66 -16.37 -9.16
N ASP A 192 -28.46 -16.22 -8.11
CA ASP A 192 -28.74 -14.94 -7.46
C ASP A 192 -27.66 -14.51 -6.45
N ASN A 193 -26.64 -15.35 -6.21
CA ASN A 193 -25.53 -15.04 -5.31
C ASN A 193 -24.37 -14.44 -6.11
N ASP A 194 -24.44 -13.13 -6.36
CA ASP A 194 -23.40 -12.34 -7.03
C ASP A 194 -22.96 -11.18 -6.13
N SER A 195 -21.70 -11.22 -5.67
CA SER A 195 -21.11 -10.17 -4.85
C SER A 195 -20.41 -9.07 -5.66
N SER A 196 -20.54 -9.08 -6.98
CA SER A 196 -19.92 -8.09 -7.86
C SER A 196 -20.46 -6.67 -7.60
N GLY A 197 -19.63 -5.67 -7.82
CA GLY A 197 -20.00 -4.27 -7.61
C GLY A 197 -18.83 -3.31 -7.73
N TYR A 198 -19.14 -2.02 -7.66
CA TYR A 198 -18.15 -0.96 -7.62
C TYR A 198 -17.61 -0.81 -6.21
N VAL A 199 -16.29 -0.85 -6.07
CA VAL A 199 -15.61 -0.66 -4.79
C VAL A 199 -14.84 0.64 -4.87
N SER A 200 -14.93 1.44 -3.80
CA SER A 200 -14.08 2.63 -3.64
C SER A 200 -13.81 2.86 -2.16
N ALA A 201 -12.60 3.32 -1.86
CA ALA A 201 -12.26 3.86 -0.56
C ALA A 201 -12.40 5.39 -0.59
N GLY A 202 -12.51 5.99 0.58
CA GLY A 202 -12.45 7.43 0.72
C GLY A 202 -12.48 7.86 2.18
N LEU A 203 -12.78 9.14 2.38
CA LEU A 203 -12.75 9.76 3.69
C LEU A 203 -14.17 10.05 4.18
N SER A 204 -14.51 9.59 5.38
CA SER A 204 -15.82 9.88 6.00
C SER A 204 -15.91 11.32 6.50
N LYS A 205 -14.76 11.99 6.65
CA LYS A 205 -14.63 13.40 7.04
C LYS A 205 -13.70 14.21 6.13
N ALA A 206 -13.90 14.12 4.81
CA ALA A 206 -13.04 14.79 3.84
C ALA A 206 -12.88 16.32 4.05
N CYS A 207 -13.87 16.99 4.65
CA CYS A 207 -13.78 18.42 4.96
C CYS A 207 -12.71 18.77 6.02
N GLU A 208 -12.27 17.79 6.82
CA GLU A 208 -11.21 17.97 7.82
C GLU A 208 -9.79 17.82 7.21
N LEU A 209 -9.67 17.33 5.96
CA LEU A 209 -8.39 17.04 5.30
C LEU A 209 -7.47 18.27 5.21
N ALA A 210 -8.03 19.48 5.05
CA ALA A 210 -7.22 20.70 5.02
C ALA A 210 -6.45 20.95 6.33
N ASN A 211 -6.88 20.36 7.46
CA ASN A 211 -6.24 20.50 8.76
C ASN A 211 -5.07 19.52 8.97
N THR A 212 -4.94 18.52 8.11
CA THR A 212 -4.02 17.39 8.28
C THR A 212 -3.01 17.27 7.15
N ILE A 213 -3.26 17.89 5.99
CA ILE A 213 -2.31 17.96 4.86
C ILE A 213 -0.94 18.46 5.36
N GLY A 214 0.10 17.70 5.04
CA GLY A 214 1.49 18.03 5.40
C GLY A 214 1.86 17.70 6.85
N ILE A 215 0.95 17.14 7.66
CA ILE A 215 1.23 16.68 9.01
C ILE A 215 1.51 15.18 8.97
N GLU A 216 2.74 14.80 9.30
CA GLU A 216 3.23 13.42 9.17
C GLU A 216 2.43 12.42 10.04
N THR A 217 2.07 12.84 11.25
CA THR A 217 1.40 12.01 12.26
C THR A 217 -0.13 12.09 12.21
N ALA A 218 -0.70 12.90 11.30
CA ALA A 218 -2.14 13.03 11.19
C ALA A 218 -2.76 11.77 10.56
N THR A 219 -3.97 11.44 11.00
CA THR A 219 -4.76 10.29 10.58
C THR A 219 -6.14 10.76 10.13
N GLU A 220 -6.67 10.14 9.06
CA GLU A 220 -7.98 10.44 8.50
C GLU A 220 -8.99 9.34 8.81
N PRO A 221 -10.25 9.69 9.13
CA PRO A 221 -11.35 8.74 9.13
C PRO A 221 -11.57 8.13 7.73
N VAL A 222 -11.37 6.81 7.63
CA VAL A 222 -11.39 6.06 6.37
C VAL A 222 -12.65 5.20 6.28
N VAL A 223 -13.18 5.10 5.07
CA VAL A 223 -14.34 4.28 4.75
C VAL A 223 -14.11 3.52 3.44
N VAL A 224 -14.60 2.29 3.36
CA VAL A 224 -14.62 1.49 2.13
C VAL A 224 -16.05 1.07 1.81
N TRP A 225 -16.51 1.41 0.61
CA TRP A 225 -17.85 1.07 0.12
C TRP A 225 -17.80 0.00 -0.97
N LEU A 226 -18.88 -0.80 -1.04
CA LEU A 226 -19.23 -1.64 -2.17
C LEU A 226 -20.64 -1.27 -2.65
N ALA A 227 -20.76 -0.72 -3.85
CA ALA A 227 -22.04 -0.45 -4.49
C ALA A 227 -22.42 -1.60 -5.43
N GLN A 228 -23.54 -2.26 -5.12
CA GLN A 228 -24.05 -3.39 -5.88
C GLN A 228 -25.39 -3.07 -6.51
N ARG A 229 -25.67 -3.66 -7.68
CA ARG A 229 -26.97 -3.51 -8.31
C ARG A 229 -27.89 -4.64 -7.85
N LYS A 230 -28.92 -4.31 -7.06
CA LYS A 230 -29.96 -5.25 -6.63
C LYS A 230 -31.33 -4.75 -7.03
N ASN A 231 -32.15 -5.63 -7.61
CA ASN A 231 -33.51 -5.29 -8.06
C ASN A 231 -33.58 -4.01 -8.92
N GLY A 232 -32.57 -3.80 -9.77
CA GLY A 232 -32.48 -2.63 -10.65
C GLY A 232 -31.98 -1.33 -9.99
N LYS A 233 -31.71 -1.30 -8.69
CA LYS A 233 -31.22 -0.13 -7.94
C LYS A 233 -29.81 -0.37 -7.40
N TRP A 234 -29.09 0.73 -7.16
CA TRP A 234 -27.80 0.70 -6.47
C TRP A 234 -28.01 0.65 -4.95
N GLU A 235 -27.34 -0.30 -4.31
CA GLU A 235 -27.26 -0.43 -2.86
C GLU A 235 -25.80 -0.30 -2.44
N ASN A 236 -25.51 0.68 -1.59
CA ASN A 236 -24.18 0.90 -1.04
C ASN A 236 -24.02 0.13 0.27
N LYS A 237 -23.03 -0.75 0.33
CA LYS A 237 -22.68 -1.54 1.51
C LYS A 237 -21.35 -1.05 2.08
N LEU A 238 -21.35 -0.73 3.37
CA LEU A 238 -20.12 -0.45 4.11
C LEU A 238 -19.32 -1.74 4.30
N LEU A 239 -18.08 -1.79 3.80
CA LEU A 239 -17.18 -2.93 3.97
C LEU A 239 -16.21 -2.74 5.14
N PHE A 240 -15.74 -1.51 5.34
CA PHE A 240 -14.76 -1.16 6.37
C PHE A 240 -14.92 0.31 6.78
N GLU A 241 -14.67 0.59 8.05
CA GLU A 241 -14.63 1.94 8.62
C GLU A 241 -13.54 2.01 9.70
N ASP A 242 -12.73 3.07 9.66
CA ASP A 242 -11.83 3.48 10.73
C ASP A 242 -12.18 4.91 11.17
N ASP A 243 -12.17 5.16 12.48
CA ASP A 243 -12.52 6.47 13.05
C ASP A 243 -11.37 7.49 12.98
N GLY A 244 -10.34 7.20 12.20
CA GLY A 244 -9.16 8.05 12.03
C GLY A 244 -8.18 7.90 13.19
N LYS A 245 -8.08 6.71 13.80
CA LYS A 245 -7.12 6.44 14.89
C LYS A 245 -6.10 5.37 14.54
N ARG A 246 -6.32 4.58 13.48
CA ARG A 246 -5.45 3.44 13.15
C ARG A 246 -4.83 3.55 11.78
N VAL A 247 -5.59 4.04 10.80
CA VAL A 247 -5.13 4.17 9.42
C VAL A 247 -4.84 5.64 9.13
N ARG A 248 -3.71 5.90 8.46
CA ARG A 248 -3.32 7.27 8.09
C ARG A 248 -4.33 7.89 7.12
N SER A 249 -4.65 7.18 6.03
CA SER A 249 -5.62 7.57 5.01
C SER A 249 -5.84 6.39 4.04
N ALA A 250 -6.85 6.48 3.17
CA ALA A 250 -7.04 5.52 2.08
C ALA A 250 -7.63 6.21 0.84
N ALA A 251 -6.96 5.99 -0.30
CA ALA A 251 -7.37 6.49 -1.61
C ALA A 251 -7.92 5.37 -2.52
N THR A 252 -7.74 4.10 -2.13
CA THR A 252 -8.23 2.95 -2.88
C THR A 252 -8.43 1.77 -1.93
N ALA A 253 -9.22 0.79 -2.37
CA ALA A 253 -9.36 -0.51 -1.73
C ALA A 253 -9.33 -1.57 -2.83
N VAL A 254 -9.05 -2.82 -2.47
CA VAL A 254 -9.16 -3.97 -3.38
C VAL A 254 -9.96 -5.05 -2.68
N LEU A 255 -10.94 -5.61 -3.40
CA LEU A 255 -11.74 -6.73 -2.95
C LEU A 255 -11.29 -7.98 -3.69
N ILE A 256 -11.01 -9.05 -2.96
CA ILE A 256 -10.54 -10.33 -3.51
C ILE A 256 -11.58 -11.39 -3.15
N GLY A 257 -12.10 -12.08 -4.16
CA GLY A 257 -12.99 -13.21 -3.95
C GLY A 257 -12.26 -14.37 -3.32
N ILE A 258 -12.87 -14.97 -2.30
CA ILE A 258 -12.37 -16.16 -1.63
C ILE A 258 -13.28 -17.33 -2.04
N ASP A 259 -12.69 -18.45 -2.48
CA ASP A 259 -13.46 -19.64 -2.86
C ASP A 259 -14.37 -20.05 -1.70
N PRO A 260 -15.69 -20.13 -1.86
CA PRO A 260 -16.59 -20.53 -0.77
C PRO A 260 -16.32 -21.95 -0.25
N LYS A 261 -15.55 -22.77 -0.97
CA LYS A 261 -15.08 -24.08 -0.50
C LYS A 261 -13.89 -24.00 0.46
N LEU A 262 -13.26 -22.83 0.60
CA LEU A 262 -12.19 -22.59 1.55
C LEU A 262 -12.70 -22.69 2.98
N GLU A 263 -12.03 -23.51 3.79
CA GLU A 263 -12.31 -23.56 5.22
C GLU A 263 -11.76 -22.28 5.87
N GLY A 264 -12.48 -21.71 6.85
CA GLY A 264 -12.05 -20.47 7.53
C GLY A 264 -10.63 -20.54 8.12
N VAL A 265 -10.16 -21.74 8.45
CA VAL A 265 -8.80 -22.01 8.92
C VAL A 265 -7.76 -21.74 7.82
N GLU A 266 -8.03 -22.11 6.57
CA GLU A 266 -7.15 -21.88 5.42
C GLU A 266 -6.98 -20.37 5.19
N ILE A 267 -8.10 -19.63 5.20
CA ILE A 267 -8.12 -18.17 5.01
C ILE A 267 -7.28 -17.46 6.08
N ILE A 268 -7.51 -17.80 7.36
CA ILE A 268 -6.79 -17.18 8.48
C ILE A 268 -5.30 -17.50 8.38
N SER A 269 -4.95 -18.74 8.03
CA SER A 269 -3.55 -19.17 7.94
C SER A 269 -2.80 -18.48 6.79
N ILE A 270 -3.41 -18.42 5.61
CA ILE A 270 -2.83 -17.75 4.43
C ILE A 270 -2.67 -16.26 4.71
N SER A 271 -3.74 -15.60 5.19
CA SER A 271 -3.74 -14.17 5.45
C SER A 271 -2.72 -13.80 6.52
N THR A 272 -2.64 -14.57 7.60
CA THR A 272 -1.65 -14.36 8.67
C THR A 272 -0.23 -14.52 8.14
N ALA A 273 0.05 -15.56 7.34
CA ALA A 273 1.37 -15.80 6.77
C ALA A 273 1.81 -14.68 5.81
N LEU A 274 0.91 -14.23 4.92
CA LEU A 274 1.20 -13.17 3.95
C LEU A 274 1.33 -11.80 4.61
N MET A 275 0.48 -11.47 5.59
CA MET A 275 0.63 -10.23 6.39
C MET A 275 1.95 -10.22 7.17
N ALA A 276 2.31 -11.34 7.79
CA ALA A 276 3.60 -11.46 8.47
C ALA A 276 4.77 -11.33 7.49
N SER A 277 4.71 -11.95 6.32
CA SER A 277 5.70 -11.78 5.26
C SER A 277 5.86 -10.32 4.84
N GLY A 278 4.73 -9.64 4.57
CA GLY A 278 4.69 -8.22 4.23
C GLY A 278 5.30 -7.34 5.32
N GLY A 279 4.91 -7.53 6.58
CA GLY A 279 5.47 -6.76 7.70
C GLY A 279 6.97 -6.95 7.87
N ILE A 280 7.48 -8.18 7.73
CA ILE A 280 8.92 -8.46 7.77
C ILE A 280 9.63 -7.83 6.56
N ALA A 281 9.02 -7.89 5.37
CA ALA A 281 9.57 -7.29 4.15
C ALA A 281 9.60 -5.76 4.24
N THR A 282 8.59 -5.12 4.83
CA THR A 282 8.57 -3.67 5.07
C THR A 282 9.74 -3.25 5.95
N LEU A 283 9.95 -3.95 7.07
CA LEU A 283 11.12 -3.74 7.95
C LEU A 283 12.44 -3.86 7.16
N THR A 284 12.52 -4.83 6.27
CA THR A 284 13.71 -5.09 5.46
C THR A 284 13.98 -4.04 4.38
N PHE A 285 12.95 -3.60 3.64
CA PHE A 285 13.13 -2.77 2.44
C PHE A 285 13.00 -1.27 2.69
N PHE A 286 12.33 -0.86 3.78
CA PHE A 286 12.11 0.56 4.10
C PHE A 286 12.79 0.94 5.40
N ASP A 287 12.44 0.26 6.50
CA ASP A 287 12.88 0.69 7.84
C ASP A 287 14.40 0.51 8.03
N VAL A 288 14.98 -0.63 7.60
CA VAL A 288 16.43 -0.84 7.76
C VAL A 288 17.27 0.16 6.94
N PRO A 289 17.01 0.42 5.64
CA PRO A 289 17.71 1.48 4.91
C PRO A 289 17.60 2.86 5.55
N GLU A 290 16.44 3.21 6.11
CA GLU A 290 16.26 4.46 6.85
C GLU A 290 17.13 4.50 8.11
N LEU A 291 17.16 3.42 8.90
CA LEU A 291 18.01 3.30 10.08
C LEU A 291 19.50 3.37 9.72
N GLN A 292 19.91 2.76 8.61
CA GLN A 292 21.28 2.79 8.09
C GLN A 292 21.75 4.19 7.68
N SER A 293 20.82 5.12 7.43
CA SER A 293 21.12 6.52 7.09
C SER A 293 21.40 7.40 8.31
N GLN A 294 21.18 6.88 9.52
CA GLN A 294 21.31 7.60 10.79
C GLN A 294 22.54 7.12 11.59
N PRO A 295 23.10 7.97 12.47
CA PRO A 295 24.10 7.54 13.45
C PRO A 295 23.58 6.39 14.34
N ALA A 296 24.48 5.56 14.83
CA ALA A 296 24.16 4.44 15.72
C ALA A 296 23.40 4.90 16.98
N SER A 297 23.70 6.08 17.51
CA SER A 297 23.00 6.66 18.67
C SER A 297 21.50 6.88 18.45
N ARG A 298 21.02 6.93 17.20
CA ARG A 298 19.59 7.07 16.86
C ARG A 298 18.98 5.80 16.27
N SER A 299 19.74 5.06 15.48
CA SER A 299 19.23 3.85 14.83
C SER A 299 19.09 2.67 15.80
N LEU A 300 19.96 2.55 16.81
CA LEU A 300 19.95 1.43 17.76
C LEU A 300 18.68 1.35 18.63
N PRO A 301 18.19 2.45 19.25
CA PRO A 301 16.94 2.39 20.00
C PRO A 301 15.73 2.07 19.12
N SER A 302 15.72 2.60 17.90
CA SER A 302 14.66 2.38 16.92
C SER A 302 14.57 0.92 16.48
N ILE A 303 15.69 0.30 16.09
CA ILE A 303 15.70 -1.14 15.75
C ILE A 303 15.39 -2.00 16.98
N ARG A 304 15.79 -1.57 18.19
CA ARG A 304 15.50 -2.28 19.43
C ARG A 304 14.00 -2.29 19.74
N TRP A 305 13.33 -1.16 19.53
CA TRP A 305 11.89 -0.99 19.71
C TRP A 305 11.09 -1.87 18.74
N LEU A 306 11.48 -1.87 17.46
CA LEU A 306 10.91 -2.72 16.42
C LEU A 306 11.13 -4.21 16.71
N PHE A 307 12.35 -4.57 17.09
CA PHE A 307 12.72 -5.95 17.42
C PHE A 307 11.89 -6.50 18.58
N SER A 308 11.67 -5.71 19.64
CA SER A 308 10.89 -6.13 20.80
C SER A 308 9.51 -6.64 20.36
N ARG A 309 8.74 -5.77 19.71
CA ARG A 309 7.37 -6.09 19.26
C ARG A 309 7.35 -7.17 18.19
N GLY A 310 8.28 -7.10 17.23
CA GLY A 310 8.40 -8.10 16.16
C GLY A 310 8.72 -9.51 16.68
N SER A 311 9.44 -9.62 17.81
CA SER A 311 9.81 -10.91 18.41
C SER A 311 8.61 -11.68 18.97
N HIS A 312 7.50 -11.00 19.24
CA HIS A 312 6.25 -11.64 19.66
C HIS A 312 5.24 -11.76 18.52
N VAL A 313 5.14 -10.75 17.64
CA VAL A 313 4.17 -10.76 16.53
C VAL A 313 4.47 -11.86 15.50
N PHE A 314 5.69 -11.90 14.97
CA PHE A 314 5.99 -12.76 13.82
C PHE A 314 6.10 -14.25 14.18
N PRO A 315 6.69 -14.66 15.32
CA PRO A 315 6.63 -16.06 15.73
C PRO A 315 5.20 -16.55 16.01
N SER A 316 4.35 -15.72 16.61
CA SER A 316 2.93 -16.07 16.81
C SER A 316 2.18 -16.22 15.49
N ALA A 317 2.40 -15.31 14.54
CA ALA A 317 1.82 -15.40 13.20
C ALA A 317 2.28 -16.66 12.44
N SER A 318 3.58 -16.97 12.51
CA SER A 318 4.17 -18.19 11.96
C SER A 318 3.53 -19.44 12.57
N LEU A 319 3.45 -19.51 13.91
CA LEU A 319 2.87 -20.65 14.61
C LEU A 319 1.38 -20.85 14.27
N LEU A 320 0.60 -19.76 14.28
CA LEU A 320 -0.83 -19.80 13.95
C LEU A 320 -1.03 -20.34 12.52
N SER A 321 -0.26 -19.82 11.57
CA SER A 321 -0.32 -20.25 10.18
C SER A 321 0.09 -21.71 10.01
N THR A 322 1.18 -22.14 10.67
CA THR A 322 1.63 -23.54 10.67
C THR A 322 0.56 -24.48 11.21
N ILE A 323 -0.05 -24.16 12.36
CA ILE A 323 -1.11 -24.99 12.96
C ILE A 323 -2.29 -25.09 12.02
N GLY A 324 -2.73 -23.97 11.44
CA GLY A 324 -3.86 -23.98 10.53
C GLY A 324 -3.56 -24.74 9.23
N PHE A 325 -2.35 -24.65 8.66
CA PHE A 325 -1.97 -25.48 7.51
C PHE A 325 -1.91 -26.98 7.85
N ILE A 326 -1.44 -27.37 9.04
CA ILE A 326 -1.48 -28.78 9.49
C ILE A 326 -2.93 -29.24 9.65
N TYR A 327 -3.79 -28.38 10.19
CA TYR A 327 -5.22 -28.66 10.31
C TYR A 327 -5.85 -28.88 8.93
N SER A 328 -5.62 -27.98 7.96
CA SER A 328 -6.12 -28.10 6.58
C SER A 328 -5.59 -29.35 5.86
N ALA A 329 -4.33 -29.72 6.11
CA ALA A 329 -3.79 -30.99 5.62
C ALA A 329 -4.51 -32.21 6.21
N SER A 330 -5.00 -32.11 7.45
CA SER A 330 -5.73 -33.18 8.13
C SER A 330 -7.22 -33.22 7.75
N SER A 331 -7.87 -32.07 7.58
CA SER A 331 -9.28 -31.95 7.18
C SER A 331 -9.51 -32.35 5.73
N SER A 332 -8.56 -32.05 4.83
CA SER A 332 -8.58 -32.51 3.43
C SER A 332 -8.57 -34.03 3.24
N ASN A 333 -8.33 -34.80 4.32
CA ASN A 333 -8.37 -36.27 4.34
C ASN A 333 -9.69 -36.87 4.89
N LEU A 334 -10.63 -36.05 5.37
CA LEU A 334 -11.87 -36.51 6.01
C LEU A 334 -13.02 -36.67 4.99
N THR A 335 -12.93 -37.69 4.14
CA THR A 335 -14.10 -38.28 3.45
C THR A 335 -14.60 -39.57 4.10
N GLY A 336 -14.23 -39.82 5.37
CA GLY A 336 -14.69 -40.96 6.16
C GLY A 336 -14.40 -40.76 7.64
N SER A 337 -15.33 -41.20 8.50
CA SER A 337 -15.38 -40.97 9.95
C SER A 337 -14.05 -41.16 10.72
N GLY A 338 -13.67 -40.12 11.46
CA GLY A 338 -13.14 -40.21 12.83
C GLY A 338 -11.69 -40.65 13.03
N SER A 339 -10.74 -39.70 12.97
CA SER A 339 -9.58 -39.61 13.88
C SER A 339 -8.70 -38.40 13.52
N LEU A 340 -8.26 -37.63 14.52
CA LEU A 340 -7.26 -36.55 14.40
C LEU A 340 -5.87 -37.04 13.96
N PHE A 341 -5.67 -38.36 13.80
CA PHE A 341 -4.40 -38.99 13.41
C PHE A 341 -4.35 -39.47 11.95
N ALA A 342 -5.29 -39.08 11.09
CA ALA A 342 -5.28 -39.42 9.67
C ALA A 342 -4.32 -38.54 8.83
N ILE A 343 -3.03 -38.47 9.21
CA ILE A 343 -1.93 -37.95 8.35
C ILE A 343 -1.45 -39.06 7.39
N SER A 344 -2.25 -40.10 7.16
CA SER A 344 -1.81 -41.36 6.55
C SER A 344 -2.23 -41.56 5.10
N THR A 345 -3.04 -40.67 4.50
CA THR A 345 -3.40 -40.75 3.07
C THR A 345 -2.82 -39.57 2.30
N ASN A 346 -1.76 -39.81 1.55
CA ASN A 346 -1.00 -38.82 0.76
C ASN A 346 -1.82 -38.25 -0.42
N THR A 347 -2.73 -37.32 -0.18
CA THR A 347 -3.29 -36.51 -1.27
C THR A 347 -2.30 -35.40 -1.66
N PRO A 348 -2.20 -35.02 -2.95
CA PRO A 348 -1.38 -33.88 -3.37
C PRO A 348 -1.72 -32.60 -2.61
N LYS A 349 -3.01 -32.36 -2.33
CA LYS A 349 -3.51 -31.22 -1.55
C LYS A 349 -3.01 -31.23 -0.11
N ALA A 350 -3.16 -32.35 0.60
CA ALA A 350 -2.64 -32.50 1.97
C ALA A 350 -1.12 -32.30 2.05
N ASN A 351 -0.37 -32.88 1.10
CA ASN A 351 1.09 -32.71 1.04
C ASN A 351 1.52 -31.27 0.76
N THR A 352 0.72 -30.54 -0.02
CA THR A 352 0.99 -29.13 -0.31
C THR A 352 0.71 -28.26 0.91
N PHE A 353 -0.35 -28.52 1.69
CA PHE A 353 -0.56 -27.87 2.98
C PHE A 353 0.53 -28.21 4.01
N LEU A 354 1.01 -29.45 4.06
CA LEU A 354 2.15 -29.80 4.91
C LEU A 354 3.44 -29.07 4.48
N THR A 355 3.63 -28.86 3.18
CA THR A 355 4.73 -28.05 2.65
C THR A 355 4.60 -26.59 3.07
N ALA A 356 3.39 -26.02 2.98
CA ALA A 356 3.08 -24.68 3.47
C ALA A 356 3.37 -24.55 4.97
N ALA A 357 2.97 -25.54 5.77
CA ALA A 357 3.22 -25.60 7.20
C ALA A 357 4.72 -25.63 7.53
N ALA A 358 5.49 -26.46 6.82
CA ALA A 358 6.94 -26.58 7.00
C ALA A 358 7.66 -25.27 6.65
N LEU A 359 7.28 -24.62 5.55
CA LEU A 359 7.82 -23.32 5.14
C LEU A 359 7.49 -22.23 6.17
N ALA A 360 6.22 -22.13 6.61
CA ALA A 360 5.82 -21.17 7.64
C ALA A 360 6.56 -21.40 8.97
N PHE A 361 6.75 -22.66 9.37
CA PHE A 361 7.44 -23.03 10.61
C PHE A 361 8.96 -22.79 10.53
N SER A 362 9.55 -22.85 9.34
CA SER A 362 11.00 -22.73 9.13
C SER A 362 11.58 -21.37 9.57
N ILE A 363 10.74 -20.35 9.80
CA ILE A 363 11.16 -19.12 10.48
C ILE A 363 11.79 -19.42 11.85
N ALA A 364 11.23 -20.34 12.63
CA ALA A 364 11.71 -20.62 13.98
C ALA A 364 13.17 -21.11 14.01
N PRO A 365 13.57 -22.16 13.26
CA PRO A 365 14.97 -22.56 13.18
C PRO A 365 15.83 -21.51 12.46
N PHE A 366 15.30 -20.80 11.45
CA PHE A 366 16.08 -19.76 10.77
C PHE A 366 16.41 -18.58 11.68
N THR A 367 15.50 -18.22 12.60
CA THR A 367 15.71 -17.15 13.58
C THR A 367 16.93 -17.43 14.48
N GLN A 368 17.30 -18.70 14.70
CA GLN A 368 18.53 -19.04 15.42
C GLN A 368 19.79 -18.50 14.75
N LEU A 369 19.81 -18.40 13.41
CA LEU A 369 20.91 -17.81 12.65
C LEU A 369 20.97 -16.28 12.79
N MET A 370 19.88 -15.65 13.22
CA MET A 370 19.77 -14.20 13.43
C MET A 370 20.20 -13.78 14.83
N ILE A 371 20.08 -14.67 15.82
CA ILE A 371 20.36 -14.37 17.23
C ILE A 371 21.71 -13.66 17.42
N PRO A 372 22.83 -14.11 16.81
CA PRO A 372 24.12 -13.43 17.01
C PRO A 372 24.12 -11.97 16.54
N THR A 373 23.51 -11.68 15.38
CA THR A 373 23.41 -10.32 14.84
C THR A 373 22.49 -9.46 15.70
N ASN A 374 21.34 -10.00 16.09
CA ASN A 374 20.37 -9.30 16.93
C ASN A 374 20.97 -8.95 18.29
N PHE A 375 21.70 -9.88 18.90
CA PHE A 375 22.32 -9.65 20.20
C PHE A 375 23.46 -8.65 20.11
N ALA A 376 24.25 -8.68 19.04
CA ALA A 376 25.27 -7.66 18.81
C ALA A 376 24.67 -6.24 18.68
N LEU A 377 23.52 -6.10 18.02
CA LEU A 377 22.77 -4.83 17.96
C LEU A 377 22.25 -4.42 19.34
N ILE A 378 21.67 -5.35 20.11
CA ILE A 378 21.14 -5.08 21.45
C ILE A 378 22.26 -4.69 22.43
N ASP A 379 23.38 -5.41 22.40
CA ASP A 379 24.54 -5.13 23.26
C ASP A 379 25.11 -3.75 22.94
N GLU A 380 25.19 -3.38 21.65
CA GLU A 380 25.63 -2.05 21.24
C GLU A 380 24.66 -0.95 21.69
N ASN A 381 23.34 -1.18 21.57
CA ASN A 381 22.31 -0.29 22.07
C ASN A 381 22.48 -0.03 23.58
N ASN A 382 22.58 -1.09 24.38
CA ASN A 382 22.74 -0.99 25.83
C ASN A 382 24.04 -0.25 26.19
N ARG A 383 25.14 -0.52 25.47
CA ARG A 383 26.44 0.13 25.69
C ARG A 383 26.42 1.64 25.44
N LEU A 384 25.52 2.12 24.57
CA LEU A 384 25.31 3.55 24.34
C LEU A 384 24.31 4.19 25.31
N GLY A 385 23.68 3.41 26.21
CA GLY A 385 22.59 3.88 27.07
C GLY A 385 21.25 3.95 26.33
N GLY A 386 21.05 3.04 25.38
CA GLY A 386 19.77 2.86 24.70
C GLY A 386 18.85 1.88 25.44
N ALA A 387 17.56 2.13 25.39
CA ALA A 387 16.48 1.29 25.90
C ALA A 387 15.58 0.82 24.74
N ARG A 388 14.60 -0.04 25.05
CA ARG A 388 13.66 -0.57 24.03
C ARG A 388 12.47 0.33 23.72
N SER A 389 12.31 1.42 24.46
CA SER A 389 11.25 2.42 24.31
C SER A 389 11.56 3.64 25.16
N GLU A 390 10.87 4.75 24.89
CA GLU A 390 10.94 5.97 25.71
C GLU A 390 10.59 5.68 27.18
N LYS A 391 9.49 4.95 27.42
CA LYS A 391 9.07 4.57 28.78
C LYS A 391 10.08 3.67 29.50
N ALA A 392 10.77 2.79 28.77
CA ALA A 392 11.81 1.95 29.35
C ALA A 392 13.09 2.75 29.68
N ALA A 393 13.35 3.86 28.97
CA ALA A 393 14.48 4.74 29.26
C ALA A 393 14.30 5.56 30.55
N GLU A 394 13.06 5.79 30.99
CA GLU A 394 12.76 6.49 32.25
C GLU A 394 13.07 5.64 33.51
N GLN A 395 13.24 4.33 33.36
CA GLN A 395 13.54 3.40 34.45
C GLN A 395 15.05 3.16 34.52
N ASP A 396 15.65 3.34 35.70
CA ASP A 396 17.11 3.28 35.92
C ASP A 396 17.81 2.13 35.17
N THR A 397 18.51 2.50 34.09
CA THR A 397 19.17 1.63 33.12
C THR A 397 20.62 1.31 33.51
N SER A 398 21.09 1.74 34.69
CA SER A 398 22.49 1.66 35.14
C SER A 398 23.07 0.24 35.34
N LEU A 399 22.40 -0.80 34.88
CA LEU A 399 22.85 -2.19 34.98
C LEU A 399 23.41 -2.64 33.62
N ASP A 400 24.60 -3.23 33.65
CA ASP A 400 25.24 -3.90 32.52
C ASP A 400 24.40 -5.15 32.17
N ARG A 401 23.40 -4.98 31.29
CA ARG A 401 22.40 -6.01 30.95
C ARG A 401 22.86 -6.83 29.76
N SER A 402 22.75 -8.14 29.88
CA SER A 402 22.96 -9.04 28.75
C SER A 402 21.84 -8.90 27.70
N ALA A 403 22.14 -9.16 26.42
CA ALA A 403 21.12 -9.23 25.38
C ALA A 403 19.92 -10.14 25.76
N TRP A 404 20.16 -11.23 26.49
CA TRP A 404 19.11 -12.14 26.95
C TRP A 404 18.15 -11.53 27.98
N GLU A 405 18.66 -10.73 28.91
CA GLU A 405 17.83 -10.02 29.91
C GLU A 405 17.03 -8.91 29.24
N SER A 406 17.62 -8.22 28.27
CA SER A 406 16.94 -7.22 27.44
C SER A 406 15.78 -7.86 26.66
N VAL A 407 15.99 -9.01 26.00
CA VAL A 407 14.93 -9.73 25.27
C VAL A 407 13.76 -10.11 26.18
N LYS A 408 14.04 -10.53 27.41
CA LYS A 408 12.99 -10.90 28.39
C LYS A 408 12.25 -9.69 28.98
N GLY A 409 12.67 -8.46 28.67
CA GLY A 409 12.11 -7.24 29.25
C GLY A 409 12.28 -7.19 30.76
N ALA A 410 13.36 -7.76 31.30
CA ALA A 410 13.58 -7.84 32.73
C ALA A 410 13.67 -6.43 33.32
N GLY A 411 12.65 -6.05 34.10
CA GLY A 411 12.54 -4.73 34.72
C GLY A 411 11.81 -3.67 33.90
N GLU A 412 11.45 -3.93 32.63
CA GLU A 412 10.95 -2.92 31.68
C GLU A 412 9.43 -3.02 31.37
N GLY A 413 8.67 -3.82 32.13
CA GLY A 413 7.23 -4.06 31.89
C GLY A 413 6.93 -5.00 30.71
N PHE A 414 5.65 -5.11 30.33
CA PHE A 414 5.23 -5.90 29.16
C PHE A 414 5.18 -5.01 27.91
N GLU A 415 5.79 -5.42 26.80
CA GLU A 415 5.96 -4.55 25.64
C GLU A 415 4.66 -4.13 24.93
N PHE A 416 3.60 -4.95 24.98
CA PHE A 416 2.30 -4.58 24.40
C PHE A 416 1.47 -3.66 25.30
N THR A 417 1.88 -3.46 26.57
CA THR A 417 1.27 -2.43 27.44
C THR A 417 2.05 -1.11 27.38
N ASP A 418 3.18 -1.10 26.66
CA ASP A 418 3.97 0.08 26.39
C ASP A 418 3.63 0.68 25.01
N LEU A 419 2.81 1.73 25.04
CA LEU A 419 2.37 2.47 23.86
C LEU A 419 3.35 3.60 23.47
N SER A 420 4.47 3.76 24.18
CA SER A 420 5.47 4.77 23.85
C SER A 420 6.28 4.39 22.61
N GLY A 421 6.81 5.43 21.94
CA GLY A 421 7.67 5.28 20.77
C GLY A 421 9.05 4.72 21.10
N PRO A 422 9.92 4.55 20.09
CA PRO A 422 11.33 4.32 20.33
C PRO A 422 11.93 5.50 21.11
N GLN A 423 12.93 5.23 21.95
CA GLN A 423 13.74 6.31 22.51
C GLN A 423 14.41 7.05 21.35
N GLU A 424 14.29 8.39 21.32
CA GLU A 424 14.78 9.19 20.18
C GLU A 424 16.30 9.06 19.98
N GLN A 425 17.04 8.93 21.07
CA GLN A 425 18.49 8.86 21.06
C GLN A 425 19.03 8.19 22.33
N THR A 426 20.13 7.43 22.18
CA THR A 426 20.88 6.84 23.30
C THR A 426 21.50 7.93 24.20
N GLU A 427 21.78 7.61 25.47
CA GLU A 427 22.40 8.57 26.42
C GLU A 427 23.75 9.14 25.93
N ARG A 428 24.50 8.35 25.17
CA ARG A 428 25.78 8.76 24.57
C ARG A 428 25.69 8.78 23.05
N GLU A 429 26.28 9.80 22.44
CA GLU A 429 26.53 9.84 21.01
C GLU A 429 27.50 8.76 20.53
N SER A 430 27.22 8.21 19.35
CA SER A 430 28.10 7.23 18.71
C SER A 430 29.29 7.90 18.02
N THR A 431 30.37 7.15 17.90
CA THR A 431 31.55 7.50 17.11
C THR A 431 31.42 6.93 15.70
N ALA A 432 32.15 7.49 14.72
CA ALA A 432 32.14 7.01 13.33
C ALA A 432 32.42 5.49 13.19
N LYS A 433 33.27 4.93 14.06
CA LYS A 433 33.57 3.49 14.09
C LYS A 433 32.39 2.65 14.59
N GLU A 434 31.65 3.18 15.55
CA GLU A 434 30.44 2.55 16.08
C GLU A 434 29.31 2.62 15.04
N ASP A 435 29.19 3.76 14.33
CA ASP A 435 28.26 3.93 13.21
C ASP A 435 28.52 2.91 12.09
N GLU A 436 29.78 2.76 11.65
CA GLU A 436 30.18 1.78 10.63
C GLU A 436 29.85 0.35 11.06
N LYS A 437 30.17 -0.02 12.31
CA LYS A 437 29.85 -1.33 12.88
C LYS A 437 28.34 -1.60 12.89
N VAL A 438 27.55 -0.63 13.32
CA VAL A 438 26.09 -0.76 13.38
C VAL A 438 25.49 -0.84 11.99
N HIS A 439 26.01 -0.07 11.03
CA HIS A 439 25.60 -0.13 9.64
C HIS A 439 25.79 -1.55 9.05
N GLU A 440 26.94 -2.18 9.28
CA GLU A 440 27.19 -3.57 8.86
C GLU A 440 26.27 -4.58 9.56
N LEU A 441 26.00 -4.40 10.85
CA LEU A 441 25.08 -5.26 11.61
C LEU A 441 23.64 -5.13 11.10
N LEU A 442 23.18 -3.91 10.82
CA LEU A 442 21.88 -3.64 10.21
C LEU A 442 21.77 -4.24 8.81
N GLU A 443 22.83 -4.14 7.99
CA GLU A 443 22.88 -4.77 6.67
C GLU A 443 22.74 -6.28 6.76
N ARG A 444 23.47 -6.90 7.69
CA ARG A 444 23.37 -8.34 7.93
C ARG A 444 21.99 -8.74 8.46
N PHE A 445 21.43 -7.95 9.38
CA PHE A 445 20.06 -8.13 9.86
C PHE A 445 19.07 -8.06 8.71
N ARG A 446 19.20 -7.08 7.80
CA ARG A 446 18.34 -6.88 6.62
C ARG A 446 18.20 -8.14 5.79
N TRP A 447 19.33 -8.74 5.42
CA TRP A 447 19.37 -9.92 4.56
C TRP A 447 18.84 -11.17 5.26
N LEU A 448 19.18 -11.36 6.54
CA LEU A 448 18.64 -12.48 7.30
C LEU A 448 17.11 -12.32 7.50
N ASN A 449 16.65 -11.11 7.80
CA ASN A 449 15.23 -10.82 7.96
C ASN A 449 14.46 -11.01 6.64
N LEU A 450 15.06 -10.69 5.49
CA LEU A 450 14.48 -10.96 4.17
C LEU A 450 14.22 -12.46 3.97
N VAL A 451 15.16 -13.32 4.38
CA VAL A 451 14.96 -14.76 4.26
C VAL A 451 13.76 -15.22 5.10
N ARG A 452 13.55 -14.66 6.30
CA ARG A 452 12.32 -14.94 7.08
C ARG A 452 11.06 -14.52 6.34
N ALA A 453 11.05 -13.32 5.74
CA ALA A 453 9.92 -12.84 4.96
C ALA A 453 9.59 -13.80 3.81
N VAL A 454 10.62 -14.26 3.08
CA VAL A 454 10.47 -15.21 1.98
C VAL A 454 9.96 -16.57 2.48
N LEU A 455 10.48 -17.11 3.59
CA LEU A 455 10.07 -18.42 4.10
C LEU A 455 8.58 -18.47 4.46
N ILE A 456 8.09 -17.51 5.25
CA ILE A 456 6.65 -17.47 5.62
C ILE A 456 5.76 -17.03 4.45
N GLY A 457 6.25 -16.13 3.59
CA GLY A 457 5.55 -15.72 2.38
C GLY A 457 5.37 -16.89 1.42
N ALA A 458 6.42 -17.69 1.21
CA ALA A 458 6.35 -18.92 0.43
C ALA A 458 5.36 -19.92 1.05
N GLY A 459 5.34 -20.04 2.38
CA GLY A 459 4.31 -20.81 3.09
C GLY A 459 2.89 -20.34 2.77
N GLY A 460 2.63 -19.03 2.84
CA GLY A 460 1.35 -18.43 2.45
C GLY A 460 0.96 -18.69 1.00
N VAL A 461 1.89 -18.50 0.06
CA VAL A 461 1.67 -18.74 -1.39
C VAL A 461 1.41 -20.23 -1.68
N VAL A 462 2.18 -21.13 -1.07
CA VAL A 462 1.97 -22.58 -1.22
C VAL A 462 0.63 -23.01 -0.60
N GLY A 463 0.25 -22.44 0.54
CA GLY A 463 -1.06 -22.67 1.17
C GLY A 463 -2.22 -22.18 0.31
N LEU A 464 -2.06 -21.02 -0.33
CA LEU A 464 -3.01 -20.49 -1.31
C LEU A 464 -3.10 -21.39 -2.55
N TYR A 465 -1.97 -21.90 -3.04
CA TYR A 465 -1.96 -22.85 -4.14
C TYR A 465 -2.68 -24.17 -3.78
N ALA A 466 -2.41 -24.72 -2.59
CA ALA A 466 -3.09 -25.92 -2.07
C ALA A 466 -4.60 -25.73 -1.91
N THR A 467 -5.01 -24.51 -1.60
CA THR A 467 -6.39 -24.11 -1.47
C THR A 467 -7.11 -24.15 -2.82
N ILE A 468 -6.52 -23.53 -3.85
CA ILE A 468 -7.12 -23.34 -5.16
C ILE A 468 -7.19 -24.66 -5.95
N ASN A 469 -6.24 -25.57 -5.72
CA ASN A 469 -6.11 -26.85 -6.41
C ASN A 469 -6.50 -28.05 -5.53
#